data_AF-A0AAE0JT74-F1
#
_entry.id   AF-A0AAE0JT74-F1
#
_cell.length_a   1.000
_cell.length_b   1.000
_cell.length_c   1.000
_cell.angle_alpha   90.00
_cell.angle_beta   90.00
_cell.angle_gamma   90.00
#
_symmetry.space_group_name_H-M   'P 1'
#
loop_
_entity.id
_entity.type
_entity.pdbx_description
1 polymer ?
#
loop_
_entity_poly.entity_id
_entity_poly.type
_entity_poly.pdbx_seq_one_letter_code
_entity_poly.pdbx_strand_id
1 'polypeptide(L)'
;MSVIYLVHLVLAVLGAFMPIGFHGLAAAASSFSTGNGIGTHGRHGHVVRANHSAETGAGCCFSHTCTDWELTGDGHTLQATCYDIVDPRHWFNVDSHLDLNLCVGYQGGNLIPGNHYTESCAQCFLIDTFLQCGCGGPSPAAHKSGINLDDFIENSHGVLRCFGNTGIDDDRVPHTENVTATANTTCAGDNASFCPDIDVHEG
;
A
#
# COMPACT_ATOMS: atom_id res chain seq x y z
N MET A 1 11.78 -20.21 57.78
CA MET A 1 10.90 -19.02 57.71
C MET A 1 9.91 -19.23 56.57
N SER A 2 8.62 -19.18 56.93
CA SER A 2 7.41 -19.01 56.14
C SER A 2 7.13 -19.84 54.88
N VAL A 3 6.22 -20.79 55.09
CA VAL A 3 5.22 -21.36 54.18
C VAL A 3 4.13 -20.29 53.92
N ILE A 4 3.31 -20.50 52.87
CA ILE A 4 1.95 -19.94 52.61
C ILE A 4 1.92 -18.76 51.62
N TYR A 5 1.47 -19.01 50.38
CA TYR A 5 0.17 -18.52 49.86
C TYR A 5 -0.25 -19.34 48.63
N LEU A 6 -1.09 -20.32 48.92
CA LEU A 6 -1.92 -21.09 48.01
C LEU A 6 -3.34 -20.57 48.19
N VAL A 7 -3.89 -19.79 47.25
CA VAL A 7 -5.29 -19.33 47.29
C VAL A 7 -5.85 -19.15 45.87
N HIS A 8 -6.66 -20.14 45.46
CA HIS A 8 -7.74 -20.14 44.42
C HIS A 8 -7.30 -20.29 42.95
N LEU A 9 -7.60 -21.32 42.14
CA LEU A 9 -8.56 -22.44 42.11
C LEU A 9 -10.01 -22.14 42.53
N VAL A 10 -10.89 -21.85 41.55
CA VAL A 10 -12.26 -22.37 41.31
C VAL A 10 -12.68 -21.84 39.92
N LEU A 11 -12.70 -22.66 38.86
CA LEU A 11 -13.85 -23.43 38.34
C LEU A 11 -15.00 -22.61 37.71
N ALA A 12 -15.22 -22.90 36.43
CA ALA A 12 -16.52 -23.05 35.76
C ALA A 12 -17.41 -21.82 35.52
N VAL A 13 -17.56 -21.45 34.23
CA VAL A 13 -18.88 -21.32 33.63
C VAL A 13 -18.88 -21.93 32.23
N LEU A 14 -19.51 -23.10 32.13
CA LEU A 14 -20.12 -23.64 30.93
C LEU A 14 -21.17 -22.64 30.41
N GLY A 15 -21.01 -22.15 29.19
CA GLY A 15 -21.93 -21.21 28.55
C GLY A 15 -22.28 -21.63 27.13
N ALA A 16 -23.22 -22.56 27.03
CA ALA A 16 -24.19 -22.74 25.94
C ALA A 16 -23.69 -22.80 24.48
N PHE A 17 -23.63 -24.04 23.99
CA PHE A 17 -24.07 -24.43 22.65
C PHE A 17 -25.40 -23.75 22.28
N MET A 18 -25.44 -23.06 21.13
CA MET A 18 -26.65 -22.88 20.34
C MET A 18 -26.35 -23.11 18.85
N PRO A 19 -26.90 -24.16 18.22
CA PRO A 19 -26.93 -24.27 16.77
C PRO A 19 -28.12 -23.47 16.25
N ILE A 20 -27.88 -22.30 15.67
CA ILE A 20 -28.91 -21.57 14.92
C ILE A 20 -28.73 -21.93 13.44
N GLY A 21 -29.71 -22.68 12.93
CA GLY A 21 -29.76 -23.12 11.54
C GLY A 21 -29.92 -21.94 10.59
N PHE A 22 -29.15 -21.95 9.50
CA PHE A 22 -29.44 -21.14 8.33
C PHE A 22 -30.21 -21.99 7.32
N HIS A 23 -31.52 -21.73 7.26
CA HIS A 23 -32.36 -22.05 6.12
C HIS A 23 -32.11 -21.02 5.01
N GLY A 24 -32.12 -21.49 3.76
CA GLY A 24 -32.50 -20.67 2.61
C GLY A 24 -31.42 -20.43 1.58
N LEU A 25 -31.19 -21.43 0.71
CA LEU A 25 -30.78 -21.17 -0.66
C LEU A 25 -31.83 -20.28 -1.33
N ALA A 26 -31.44 -19.11 -1.78
CA ALA A 26 -32.12 -18.39 -2.85
C ALA A 26 -31.10 -18.14 -3.97
N ALA A 27 -31.14 -19.01 -4.98
CA ALA A 27 -30.45 -18.80 -6.23
C ALA A 27 -31.18 -17.69 -7.00
N ALA A 28 -30.60 -16.49 -7.06
CA ALA A 28 -31.01 -15.46 -8.00
C ALA A 28 -30.20 -15.65 -9.28
N ALA A 29 -30.81 -16.27 -10.30
CA ALA A 29 -30.32 -16.24 -11.66
C ALA A 29 -30.52 -14.82 -12.20
N SER A 30 -29.44 -14.09 -12.45
CA SER A 30 -29.48 -12.84 -13.21
C SER A 30 -29.21 -13.14 -14.69
N SER A 31 -30.22 -12.81 -15.48
CA SER A 31 -30.30 -12.99 -16.92
C SER A 31 -29.20 -12.23 -17.66
N PHE A 32 -28.52 -12.94 -18.55
CA PHE A 32 -27.56 -12.40 -19.50
C PHE A 32 -28.31 -11.57 -20.55
N SER A 33 -28.20 -10.24 -20.49
CA SER A 33 -28.73 -9.34 -21.53
C SER A 33 -27.66 -9.13 -22.60
N THR A 34 -27.86 -9.75 -23.76
CA THR A 34 -27.09 -9.51 -24.98
C THR A 34 -27.60 -8.23 -25.64
N GLY A 35 -27.05 -7.09 -25.23
CA GLY A 35 -27.27 -5.80 -25.87
C GLY A 35 -26.32 -5.60 -27.06
N ASN A 36 -26.81 -5.93 -28.25
CA ASN A 36 -26.19 -5.54 -29.52
C ASN A 36 -26.39 -4.03 -29.72
N GLY A 37 -25.32 -3.24 -29.58
CA GLY A 37 -25.32 -1.79 -29.76
C GLY A 37 -24.23 -1.35 -30.74
N ILE A 38 -24.53 -1.45 -32.04
CA ILE A 38 -23.77 -0.80 -33.10
C ILE A 38 -24.13 0.68 -33.06
N GLY A 39 -23.21 1.51 -32.56
CA GLY A 39 -23.37 2.96 -32.43
C GLY A 39 -22.08 3.68 -32.79
N THR A 40 -22.15 4.41 -33.89
CA THR A 40 -21.07 5.05 -34.66
C THR A 40 -20.46 6.30 -34.02
N HIS A 41 -19.17 6.49 -34.30
CA HIS A 41 -18.45 7.76 -34.50
C HIS A 41 -18.69 8.93 -33.53
N GLY A 42 -17.64 9.30 -32.78
CA GLY A 42 -17.44 10.70 -32.41
C GLY A 42 -16.55 10.95 -31.20
N ARG A 43 -15.36 11.49 -31.50
CA ARG A 43 -14.42 12.22 -30.64
C ARG A 43 -13.26 11.41 -30.05
N HIS A 44 -12.10 11.70 -30.63
CA HIS A 44 -10.78 11.59 -30.02
C HIS A 44 -10.76 12.39 -28.71
N GLY A 45 -11.32 11.82 -27.65
CA GLY A 45 -10.89 12.13 -26.30
C GLY A 45 -9.56 11.45 -26.12
N HIS A 46 -8.50 12.24 -25.93
CA HIS A 46 -7.22 11.76 -25.46
C HIS A 46 -7.47 11.13 -24.09
N VAL A 47 -7.75 9.82 -24.07
CA VAL A 47 -7.62 9.02 -22.86
C VAL A 47 -6.14 9.09 -22.55
N VAL A 48 -5.76 9.98 -21.64
CA VAL A 48 -4.48 9.90 -20.95
C VAL A 48 -4.59 8.63 -20.12
N ARG A 49 -4.33 7.50 -20.77
CA ARG A 49 -4.00 6.26 -20.11
C ARG A 49 -2.74 6.62 -19.35
N ALA A 50 -2.83 6.70 -18.03
CA ALA A 50 -1.67 6.93 -17.18
C ALA A 50 -0.62 5.89 -17.59
N ASN A 51 0.41 6.35 -18.27
CA ASN A 51 1.54 5.55 -18.73
C ASN A 51 2.38 5.24 -17.49
N HIS A 52 1.91 4.31 -16.66
CA HIS A 52 2.67 3.75 -15.53
C HIS A 52 3.63 2.65 -15.99
N SER A 53 4.27 2.85 -17.14
CA SER A 53 5.26 1.91 -17.64
C SER A 53 6.24 2.64 -18.54
N ALA A 54 7.36 3.05 -17.95
CA ALA A 54 8.66 2.49 -18.29
C ALA A 54 9.76 3.44 -17.85
N GLU A 55 10.32 3.19 -16.68
CA GLU A 55 11.76 3.36 -16.48
C GLU A 55 12.24 2.30 -15.47
N THR A 56 12.69 1.19 -16.07
CA THR A 56 13.62 0.19 -15.52
C THR A 56 13.25 -0.58 -14.24
N GLY A 57 12.41 -1.61 -14.42
CA GLY A 57 12.71 -2.97 -13.92
C GLY A 57 12.16 -3.34 -12.54
N ALA A 58 11.08 -4.13 -12.54
CA ALA A 58 10.60 -4.91 -11.38
C ALA A 58 10.14 -4.11 -10.14
N GLY A 59 9.56 -2.91 -10.31
CA GLY A 59 8.92 -2.14 -9.24
C GLY A 59 7.53 -2.66 -8.86
N CYS A 60 7.37 -3.98 -8.69
CA CYS A 60 6.16 -4.51 -8.07
C CYS A 60 6.54 -5.47 -6.94
N CYS A 61 5.70 -5.39 -5.90
CA CYS A 61 5.77 -6.10 -4.64
C CYS A 61 6.83 -5.53 -3.68
N PHE A 62 6.39 -4.62 -2.80
CA PHE A 62 7.19 -4.24 -1.63
C PHE A 62 7.61 -5.47 -0.82
N SER A 63 6.76 -6.52 -0.74
CA SER A 63 7.04 -7.75 0.01
C SER A 63 8.30 -8.50 -0.40
N HIS A 64 8.82 -8.27 -1.61
CA HIS A 64 10.06 -8.89 -2.08
C HIS A 64 11.32 -8.30 -1.43
N THR A 65 11.23 -7.05 -0.97
CA THR A 65 12.39 -6.28 -0.47
C THR A 65 12.12 -5.60 0.85
N CYS A 66 10.99 -5.90 1.48
CA CYS A 66 10.66 -5.51 2.83
C CYS A 66 10.38 -6.74 3.68
N THR A 67 10.50 -6.61 4.99
CA THR A 67 10.17 -7.62 6.00
C THR A 67 9.38 -6.98 7.14
N ASP A 68 8.87 -7.81 8.04
CA ASP A 68 8.24 -7.39 9.31
C ASP A 68 7.12 -6.36 9.13
N TRP A 69 6.35 -6.49 8.03
CA TRP A 69 5.30 -5.55 7.72
C TRP A 69 4.02 -5.84 8.51
N GLU A 70 3.39 -4.78 9.00
CA GLU A 70 2.12 -4.86 9.72
C GLU A 70 1.29 -3.59 9.55
N LEU A 71 -0.02 -3.72 9.78
CA LEU A 71 -0.93 -2.58 9.88
C LEU A 71 -0.90 -2.09 11.33
N THR A 72 -0.60 -0.81 11.54
CA THR A 72 -0.58 -0.21 12.87
C THR A 72 -1.96 -0.21 13.53
N GLY A 73 -2.01 0.08 14.83
CA GLY A 73 -3.26 0.10 15.61
C GLY A 73 -4.29 1.15 15.16
N ASP A 74 -3.89 2.10 14.31
CA ASP A 74 -4.78 3.08 13.67
C ASP A 74 -5.57 2.49 12.47
N GLY A 75 -5.21 1.29 12.01
CA GLY A 75 -5.86 0.57 10.94
C GLY A 75 -5.63 1.13 9.53
N HIS A 76 -4.69 2.07 9.34
CA HIS A 76 -4.42 2.68 8.03
C HIS A 76 -2.95 2.98 7.74
N THR A 77 -2.05 2.93 8.71
CA THR A 77 -0.61 3.04 8.40
C THR A 77 0.00 1.65 8.26
N LEU A 78 0.60 1.38 7.09
CA LEU A 78 1.43 0.21 6.86
C LEU A 78 2.85 0.53 7.32
N GLN A 79 3.36 -0.21 8.30
CA GLN A 79 4.77 -0.14 8.68
C GLN A 79 5.51 -1.38 8.19
N ALA A 80 6.76 -1.24 7.78
CA ALA A 80 7.63 -2.33 7.37
C ALA A 80 9.11 -1.95 7.52
N THR A 81 10.00 -2.94 7.57
CA THR A 81 11.43 -2.73 7.42
C THR A 81 11.84 -3.07 5.99
N CYS A 82 12.25 -2.08 5.20
CA CYS A 82 12.57 -2.22 3.79
C CYS A 82 14.07 -2.11 3.53
N TYR A 83 14.55 -2.83 2.52
CA TYR A 83 15.95 -2.77 2.10
C TYR A 83 16.19 -1.56 1.19
N ASP A 84 17.08 -0.67 1.62
CA ASP A 84 17.73 0.30 0.74
C ASP A 84 18.98 -0.35 0.12
N ILE A 85 18.84 -0.79 -1.12
CA ILE A 85 19.89 -1.49 -1.85
C ILE A 85 20.75 -0.44 -2.56
N VAL A 86 21.91 -0.12 -1.97
CA VAL A 86 22.89 0.79 -2.57
C VAL A 86 23.70 0.09 -3.65
N ASP A 87 24.11 -1.15 -3.38
CA ASP A 87 24.72 -2.04 -4.37
C ASP A 87 24.41 -3.52 -4.04
N PRO A 88 24.69 -4.48 -4.94
CA PRO A 88 24.33 -5.90 -4.73
C PRO A 88 24.95 -6.58 -3.50
N ARG A 89 25.92 -5.95 -2.82
CA ARG A 89 26.59 -6.47 -1.62
C ARG A 89 26.34 -5.63 -0.37
N HIS A 90 25.81 -4.42 -0.52
CA HIS A 90 25.52 -3.51 0.58
C HIS A 90 24.08 -3.03 0.51
N TRP A 91 23.33 -3.38 1.56
CA TRP A 91 21.98 -2.90 1.78
C TRP A 91 21.82 -2.44 3.22
N PHE A 92 20.94 -1.47 3.41
CA PHE A 92 20.55 -0.97 4.73
C PHE A 92 19.10 -1.35 5.00
N ASN A 93 18.79 -1.64 6.26
CA ASN A 93 17.42 -1.81 6.71
C ASN A 93 16.87 -0.43 7.10
N VAL A 94 15.77 -0.03 6.49
CA VAL A 94 15.10 1.24 6.72
C VAL A 94 13.70 0.95 7.23
N ASP A 95 13.36 1.46 8.41
CA ASP A 95 11.99 1.41 8.90
C ASP A 95 11.17 2.44 8.13
N SER A 96 10.11 1.97 7.46
CA SER A 96 9.27 2.78 6.59
C SER A 96 7.80 2.67 7.01
N HIS A 97 7.11 3.80 6.91
CA HIS A 97 5.69 3.93 7.24
C HIS A 97 4.94 4.51 6.04
N LEU A 98 3.81 3.95 5.64
CA LEU A 98 2.99 4.42 4.52
C LEU A 98 1.53 4.55 4.92
N ASP A 99 0.97 5.76 4.79
CA ASP A 99 -0.47 5.97 4.97
C ASP A 99 -1.23 5.36 3.79
N LEU A 100 -1.96 4.28 4.05
CA LEU A 100 -2.76 3.59 3.04
C LEU A 100 -3.95 4.44 2.55
N ASN A 101 -4.31 5.55 3.19
CA ASN A 101 -5.27 6.50 2.63
C ASN A 101 -4.74 7.19 1.36
N LEU A 102 -3.43 7.15 1.11
CA LEU A 102 -2.81 7.68 -0.10
C LEU A 102 -2.71 6.63 -1.23
N CYS A 103 -3.08 5.37 -0.93
CA CYS A 103 -2.87 4.24 -1.84
C CYS A 103 -4.13 3.40 -2.08
N VAL A 104 -5.03 3.37 -1.12
CA VAL A 104 -6.25 2.56 -1.14
C VAL A 104 -7.45 3.50 -1.15
N GLY A 105 -8.32 3.27 -2.11
CA GLY A 105 -9.62 3.92 -2.23
C GLY A 105 -10.76 2.93 -2.09
N TYR A 106 -11.96 3.46 -2.27
CA TYR A 106 -13.20 2.72 -2.15
C TYR A 106 -14.11 3.00 -3.36
N GLN A 107 -14.74 1.94 -3.89
CA GLN A 107 -15.77 2.06 -4.91
C GLN A 107 -16.82 0.96 -4.78
N GLY A 108 -18.07 1.35 -4.47
CA GLY A 108 -19.24 0.46 -4.55
C GLY A 108 -19.16 -0.77 -3.64
N GLY A 109 -18.64 -0.63 -2.43
CA GLY A 109 -18.45 -1.74 -1.49
C GLY A 109 -17.07 -2.41 -1.59
N ASN A 110 -16.23 -2.03 -2.55
CA ASN A 110 -14.95 -2.68 -2.81
C ASN A 110 -13.75 -1.76 -2.56
N LEU A 111 -12.68 -2.31 -2.01
CA LEU A 111 -11.37 -1.69 -1.99
C LEU A 111 -10.79 -1.69 -3.40
N ILE A 112 -10.22 -0.56 -3.79
CA ILE A 112 -9.54 -0.36 -5.08
C ILE A 112 -8.25 0.42 -4.85
N PRO A 113 -7.27 0.38 -5.76
CA PRO A 113 -6.17 1.32 -5.70
C PRO A 113 -6.70 2.75 -5.91
N GLY A 114 -6.33 3.69 -5.04
CA GLY A 114 -6.92 5.03 -5.01
C GLY A 114 -6.57 5.78 -3.73
N ASN A 115 -7.49 6.62 -3.23
CA ASN A 115 -7.29 7.38 -1.99
C ASN A 115 -8.53 7.32 -1.08
N HIS A 116 -8.32 7.55 0.21
CA HIS A 116 -9.33 7.80 1.24
C HIS A 116 -10.33 6.65 1.50
N TYR A 117 -9.89 5.39 1.47
CA TYR A 117 -10.79 4.26 1.76
C TYR A 117 -11.39 4.30 3.19
N THR A 118 -10.71 4.89 4.17
CA THR A 118 -11.18 4.95 5.57
C THR A 118 -12.48 5.75 5.75
N GLU A 119 -12.86 6.59 4.78
CA GLU A 119 -14.15 7.31 4.81
C GLU A 119 -15.35 6.36 4.71
N SER A 120 -15.16 5.21 4.06
CA SER A 120 -16.24 4.24 3.76
C SER A 120 -15.98 2.84 4.31
N CYS A 121 -14.79 2.59 4.85
CA CYS A 121 -14.35 1.28 5.33
C CYS A 121 -13.84 1.35 6.77
N ALA A 122 -14.08 0.28 7.53
CA ALA A 122 -13.66 0.13 8.91
C ALA A 122 -13.23 -1.32 9.19
N GLN A 123 -12.71 -1.57 10.40
CA GLN A 123 -12.32 -2.91 10.86
C GLN A 123 -11.33 -3.59 9.92
N CYS A 124 -10.32 -2.85 9.51
CA CYS A 124 -9.29 -3.33 8.61
C CYS A 124 -8.26 -4.16 9.33
N PHE A 125 -7.78 -5.19 8.67
CA PHE A 125 -6.67 -6.01 9.12
C PHE A 125 -5.88 -6.51 7.91
N LEU A 126 -4.61 -6.79 8.14
CA LEU A 126 -3.69 -7.28 7.14
C LEU A 126 -3.48 -8.79 7.34
N ILE A 127 -3.61 -9.56 6.26
CA ILE A 127 -3.20 -10.97 6.21
C ILE A 127 -2.14 -11.07 5.14
N ASP A 128 -0.89 -11.29 5.53
CA ASP A 128 0.25 -11.27 4.62
C ASP A 128 0.33 -9.93 3.88
N THR A 129 0.13 -9.89 2.56
CA THR A 129 0.08 -8.65 1.76
C THR A 129 -1.35 -8.23 1.40
N PHE A 130 -2.36 -8.96 1.88
CA PHE A 130 -3.77 -8.73 1.57
C PHE A 130 -4.46 -7.93 2.66
N LEU A 131 -4.83 -6.68 2.35
CA LEU A 131 -5.62 -5.82 3.21
C LEU A 131 -7.09 -6.21 3.10
N GLN A 132 -7.73 -6.55 4.22
CA GLN A 132 -9.16 -6.83 4.28
C GLN A 132 -9.86 -5.84 5.21
N CYS A 133 -10.98 -5.28 4.76
CA CYS A 133 -11.80 -4.32 5.50
C CYS A 133 -13.28 -4.64 5.39
N GLY A 134 -14.06 -4.16 6.36
CA GLY A 134 -15.52 -4.05 6.24
C GLY A 134 -15.89 -2.70 5.65
N CYS A 135 -16.35 -2.68 4.40
CA CYS A 135 -16.74 -1.45 3.72
C CYS A 135 -18.27 -1.31 3.64
N GLY A 136 -18.77 -0.09 3.84
CA GLY A 136 -20.16 0.24 3.57
C GLY A 136 -20.48 0.00 2.09
N GLY A 137 -21.68 -0.46 1.77
CA GLY A 137 -22.13 -0.65 0.39
C GLY A 137 -23.55 -0.12 0.20
N PRO A 138 -24.13 -0.29 -1.00
CA PRO A 138 -25.55 -0.01 -1.21
C PRO A 138 -26.47 -0.91 -0.38
N SER A 139 -25.95 -2.05 0.11
CA SER A 139 -26.62 -2.90 1.09
C SER A 139 -26.35 -2.39 2.52
N PRO A 140 -27.32 -2.47 3.44
CA PRO A 140 -27.13 -2.12 4.84
C PRO A 140 -26.15 -3.05 5.59
N ALA A 141 -25.79 -4.19 5.00
CA ALA A 141 -24.78 -5.09 5.56
C ALA A 141 -23.38 -4.64 5.10
N ALA A 142 -22.44 -4.52 6.04
CA ALA A 142 -21.04 -4.27 5.71
C ALA A 142 -20.50 -5.41 4.82
N HIS A 143 -19.93 -5.05 3.68
CA HIS A 143 -19.32 -5.99 2.75
C HIS A 143 -17.85 -6.15 3.11
N LYS A 144 -17.39 -7.39 3.28
CA LYS A 144 -15.96 -7.68 3.37
C LYS A 144 -15.36 -7.49 1.98
N SER A 145 -14.41 -6.57 1.88
CA SER A 145 -13.62 -6.37 0.67
C SER A 145 -12.15 -6.48 1.01
N GLY A 146 -11.36 -6.90 0.03
CA GLY A 146 -9.92 -6.99 0.20
C GLY A 146 -9.17 -6.67 -1.07
N ILE A 147 -7.91 -6.28 -0.89
CA ILE A 147 -7.02 -5.86 -1.95
C ILE A 147 -5.60 -6.33 -1.63
N ASN A 148 -4.87 -6.77 -2.65
CA ASN A 148 -3.46 -7.13 -2.51
C ASN A 148 -2.61 -5.88 -2.64
N LEU A 149 -1.84 -5.55 -1.60
CA LEU A 149 -1.00 -4.36 -1.56
C LEU A 149 0.23 -4.47 -2.47
N ASP A 150 0.71 -5.70 -2.72
CA ASP A 150 1.84 -5.94 -3.63
C ASP A 150 1.58 -5.51 -5.08
N ASP A 151 0.31 -5.40 -5.47
CA ASP A 151 -0.09 -5.04 -6.83
C ASP A 151 0.26 -3.59 -7.17
N PHE A 152 0.45 -2.71 -6.18
CA PHE A 152 0.70 -1.27 -6.40
C PHE A 152 1.56 -0.57 -5.35
N ILE A 153 1.89 -1.21 -4.23
CA ILE A 153 2.89 -0.70 -3.28
C ILE A 153 4.27 -1.25 -3.65
N GLU A 154 5.23 -0.35 -3.74
CA GLU A 154 6.61 -0.63 -4.06
C GLU A 154 7.55 -0.16 -2.95
N ASN A 155 8.76 -0.72 -2.93
CA ASN A 155 9.88 -0.21 -2.13
C ASN A 155 10.82 0.59 -3.04
N SER A 156 11.06 1.84 -2.67
CA SER A 156 11.98 2.74 -3.36
C SER A 156 13.06 3.19 -2.38
N HIS A 157 14.23 2.56 -2.45
CA HIS A 157 15.39 2.88 -1.59
C HIS A 157 15.06 2.82 -0.08
N GLY A 158 14.39 1.74 0.34
CA GLY A 158 13.98 1.56 1.73
C GLY A 158 12.71 2.32 2.13
N VAL A 159 12.11 3.10 1.21
CA VAL A 159 10.89 3.87 1.46
C VAL A 159 9.71 3.23 0.71
N LEU A 160 8.66 2.90 1.44
CA LEU A 160 7.38 2.43 0.87
C LEU A 160 6.70 3.55 0.08
N ARG A 161 6.20 3.23 -1.12
CA ARG A 161 5.54 4.19 -2.02
C ARG A 161 4.36 3.59 -2.76
N CYS A 162 3.46 4.46 -3.21
CA CYS A 162 2.36 4.13 -4.10
C CYS A 162 1.97 5.37 -4.92
N PHE A 163 1.69 5.23 -6.22
CA PHE A 163 1.21 6.35 -7.07
C PHE A 163 2.00 7.67 -6.98
N GLY A 164 3.30 7.61 -6.66
CA GLY A 164 4.15 8.78 -6.44
C GLY A 164 4.14 9.33 -5.01
N ASN A 165 3.17 8.94 -4.18
CA ASN A 165 3.13 9.23 -2.75
C ASN A 165 4.21 8.42 -2.03
N THR A 166 4.97 9.10 -1.18
CA THR A 166 5.93 8.48 -0.27
C THR A 166 5.28 8.26 1.09
N GLY A 167 5.96 7.47 1.91
CA GLY A 167 5.59 7.24 3.29
C GLY A 167 5.36 8.50 4.11
N ILE A 168 4.85 8.32 5.33
CA ILE A 168 4.81 9.40 6.32
C ILE A 168 6.27 9.68 6.66
N ASP A 169 6.83 10.72 6.05
CA ASP A 169 8.12 11.28 6.45
C ASP A 169 7.93 11.77 7.90
N ASP A 170 8.20 10.91 8.88
CA ASP A 170 8.54 11.40 10.22
C ASP A 170 9.77 12.26 9.96
N ASP A 171 9.64 13.58 10.13
CA ASP A 171 10.67 14.64 10.03
C ASP A 171 11.93 14.35 10.90
N ARG A 172 12.10 13.12 11.39
CA ARG A 172 13.09 12.62 12.33
C ARG A 172 14.18 11.73 11.76
N VAL A 173 14.16 11.38 10.48
CA VAL A 173 15.41 10.89 9.87
C VAL A 173 16.13 12.11 9.33
N PRO A 174 17.16 12.64 10.03
CA PRO A 174 18.08 13.54 9.38
C PRO A 174 18.74 12.70 8.30
N HIS A 175 18.25 12.80 7.07
CA HIS A 175 19.11 12.61 5.93
C HIS A 175 20.28 13.54 6.22
N THR A 176 21.42 12.95 6.54
CA THR A 176 22.69 13.64 6.49
C THR A 176 22.86 14.07 5.04
N GLU A 177 22.23 15.18 4.68
CA GLU A 177 22.58 16.06 3.58
C GLU A 177 23.96 16.62 3.92
N ASN A 178 24.96 15.75 3.85
CA ASN A 178 26.35 16.15 3.75
C ASN A 178 26.90 15.76 2.37
N VAL A 179 26.02 15.78 1.37
CA VAL A 179 26.44 15.86 -0.03
C VAL A 179 26.27 17.30 -0.44
N THR A 180 27.29 18.10 -0.15
CA THR A 180 27.52 19.36 -0.83
C THR A 180 27.88 19.03 -2.29
N ALA A 181 26.92 18.58 -3.10
CA ALA A 181 27.08 18.58 -4.54
C ALA A 181 26.92 20.03 -4.98
N THR A 182 28.03 20.77 -4.95
CA THR A 182 28.17 22.00 -5.72
C THR A 182 28.19 21.61 -7.20
N ALA A 183 27.03 21.26 -7.76
CA ALA A 183 26.82 21.17 -9.20
C ALA A 183 26.10 22.46 -9.64
N ASN A 184 26.81 23.58 -9.56
CA ASN A 184 26.41 24.78 -10.25
C ASN A 184 26.82 24.60 -11.72
N THR A 185 26.03 23.85 -12.48
CA THR A 185 26.16 23.78 -13.95
C THR A 185 24.78 23.92 -14.55
N THR A 186 24.34 25.16 -14.63
CA THR A 186 23.23 25.59 -15.48
C THR A 186 23.65 25.44 -16.93
N CYS A 187 23.19 24.38 -17.60
CA CYS A 187 23.08 24.38 -19.06
C CYS A 187 21.70 24.92 -19.43
N ALA A 188 21.55 26.24 -19.34
CA ALA A 188 20.40 26.94 -19.90
C ALA A 188 20.78 27.49 -21.28
N GLY A 189 20.22 26.90 -22.34
CA GLY A 189 20.32 27.42 -23.70
C GLY A 189 19.90 26.40 -24.74
N ASP A 190 18.91 26.78 -25.55
CA ASP A 190 18.32 25.98 -26.62
C ASP A 190 19.29 25.84 -27.81
N ASN A 191 20.40 25.14 -27.62
CA ASN A 191 21.17 24.56 -28.73
C ASN A 191 22.15 23.51 -28.20
N ALA A 192 21.98 22.28 -28.68
CA ALA A 192 22.77 21.11 -28.29
C ALA A 192 24.25 21.18 -28.73
N SER A 193 25.08 20.44 -28.00
CA SER A 193 26.49 20.05 -28.23
C SER A 193 27.49 20.78 -27.34
N PHE A 194 28.23 19.97 -26.57
CA PHE A 194 29.34 20.28 -25.65
C PHE A 194 28.98 20.64 -24.20
N CYS A 195 28.99 19.62 -23.34
CA CYS A 195 29.50 19.75 -21.98
C CYS A 195 30.88 19.08 -21.94
N PRO A 196 31.99 19.79 -21.67
CA PRO A 196 33.32 19.19 -21.56
C PRO A 196 33.50 18.48 -20.20
N ASP A 197 34.27 17.39 -20.21
CA ASP A 197 34.73 16.66 -19.03
C ASP A 197 35.43 17.60 -18.02
N ILE A 198 35.06 17.48 -16.75
CA ILE A 198 35.74 18.16 -15.64
C ILE A 198 36.76 17.18 -15.05
N ASP A 199 38.04 17.39 -15.34
CA ASP A 199 39.16 16.77 -14.61
C ASP A 199 39.25 17.39 -13.20
N VAL A 200 39.04 16.56 -12.18
CA VAL A 200 39.23 16.93 -10.77
C VAL A 200 40.70 16.77 -10.41
N HIS A 201 41.37 17.87 -10.04
CA HIS A 201 42.71 17.83 -9.47
C HIS A 201 42.61 17.76 -7.94
N GLU A 202 43.14 16.68 -7.36
CA GLU A 202 43.26 16.47 -5.91
C GLU A 202 44.24 17.46 -5.26
N GLY A 203 43.95 17.83 -4.02
CA GLY A 203 44.84 18.54 -3.10
C GLY A 203 44.70 17.98 -1.70
#